data_AF-A0A7C6TZC2-F1
#
_entry.id   AF-A0A7C6TZC2-F1
#
_cell.length_a   1.000
_cell.length_b   1.000
_cell.length_c   1.000
_cell.angle_alpha   90.00
_cell.angle_beta   90.00
_cell.angle_gamma   90.00
#
_symmetry.space_group_name_H-M   'P 1'
#
loop_
_entity.id
_entity.type
_entity.pdbx_description
1 polymer ?
#
loop_
_entity_poly.entity_id
_entity_poly.type
_entity_poly.pdbx_seq_one_letter_code
_entity_poly.pdbx_strand_id
1 'polypeptide(L)'
;MKKILSVLSVLLLSMILVACGNNESNGNTDGFDTSAAIKVYTRDTTSGTRDAFFSGIGFKDAVSSNEKLVTGFVEVDGNGTMRSGVAGDTLGIGYVSLSSLNDTVKPLMFNGVAGSVANVNNNTYDLKRPFMFVTRYEDSTEEPADDIEALVRAFVAFSQTQEGKAAIQSQGGILEIRATDKTWDDIK
;
A
#
# COMPACT_ATOMS: atom_id res chain seq x y z
N MET A 1 -69.14 -14.89 -6.70
CA MET A 1 -67.73 -15.31 -6.89
C MET A 1 -66.77 -14.12 -7.02
N LYS A 2 -66.94 -13.03 -6.23
CA LYS A 2 -66.01 -11.87 -6.24
C LYS A 2 -65.40 -11.54 -4.87
N LYS A 3 -65.86 -12.18 -3.79
CA LYS A 3 -65.35 -11.95 -2.43
C LYS A 3 -64.38 -13.04 -1.92
N ILE A 4 -64.24 -14.15 -2.66
CA ILE A 4 -63.34 -15.27 -2.28
C ILE A 4 -61.96 -15.13 -2.95
N LEU A 5 -61.85 -14.34 -4.03
CA LEU A 5 -60.57 -14.15 -4.74
C LEU A 5 -59.63 -13.15 -4.03
N SER A 6 -60.16 -12.28 -3.17
CA SER A 6 -59.35 -11.26 -2.49
C SER A 6 -58.68 -11.76 -1.21
N VAL A 7 -59.15 -12.88 -0.63
CA VAL A 7 -58.60 -13.44 0.62
C VAL A 7 -57.44 -14.39 0.34
N LEU A 8 -57.43 -15.04 -0.84
CA LEU A 8 -56.34 -15.93 -1.24
C LEU A 8 -55.06 -15.18 -1.67
N SER A 9 -55.19 -13.91 -2.07
CA SER A 9 -54.05 -13.09 -2.50
C SER A 9 -53.32 -12.39 -1.35
N VAL A 10 -53.91 -12.36 -0.14
CA VAL A 10 -53.28 -11.78 1.07
C VAL A 10 -52.57 -12.86 1.90
N LEU A 11 -53.01 -14.12 1.81
CA LEU A 11 -52.36 -15.24 2.50
C LEU A 11 -51.07 -15.74 1.81
N LEU A 12 -50.90 -15.48 0.51
CA LEU A 12 -49.67 -15.80 -0.23
C LEU A 12 -48.54 -14.76 -0.03
N LEU A 13 -48.86 -13.58 0.53
CA LEU A 13 -47.89 -12.49 0.67
C LEU A 13 -47.22 -12.41 2.05
N SER A 14 -47.66 -13.23 3.02
CA SER A 14 -47.09 -13.29 4.38
C SER A 14 -46.06 -14.40 4.60
N MET A 15 -45.74 -15.22 3.59
CA MET A 15 -44.75 -16.31 3.70
C MET A 15 -43.37 -16.03 3.07
N ILE A 16 -43.08 -14.81 2.60
CA ILE A 16 -41.77 -14.49 1.96
C ILE A 16 -40.81 -13.72 2.90
N LEU A 17 -41.08 -13.65 4.22
CA LEU A 17 -40.23 -12.90 5.16
C LEU A 17 -39.40 -13.75 6.12
N VAL A 18 -39.17 -15.03 5.78
CA VAL A 18 -38.17 -15.85 6.48
C VAL A 18 -37.34 -16.60 5.44
N ALA A 19 -36.48 -15.85 4.74
CA ALA A 19 -35.28 -16.41 4.15
C ALA A 19 -34.10 -15.82 4.93
N CYS A 20 -33.66 -16.63 5.88
CA CYS A 20 -32.42 -16.53 6.62
C CYS A 20 -31.25 -16.10 5.74
N GLY A 21 -30.32 -15.38 6.36
CA GLY A 21 -29.16 -14.78 5.72
C GLY A 21 -28.39 -15.73 4.81
N ASN A 22 -28.21 -15.29 3.57
CA ASN A 22 -27.11 -15.77 2.75
C ASN A 22 -25.89 -14.90 3.06
N ASN A 23 -25.05 -15.41 3.96
CA ASN A 23 -23.61 -15.27 3.77
C ASN A 23 -23.31 -15.97 2.44
N GLU A 24 -23.16 -15.18 1.37
CA GLU A 24 -22.46 -15.63 0.19
C GLU A 24 -20.97 -15.77 0.56
N SER A 25 -20.62 -16.86 1.25
CA SER A 25 -19.25 -17.38 1.22
C SER A 25 -19.09 -18.13 -0.09
N ASN A 26 -19.03 -17.38 -1.18
CA ASN A 26 -18.55 -17.89 -2.45
C ASN A 26 -17.02 -17.94 -2.34
N GLY A 27 -16.51 -19.07 -1.83
CA GLY A 27 -15.09 -19.31 -1.68
C GLY A 27 -14.85 -20.79 -1.58
N ASN A 28 -14.34 -21.38 -2.65
CA ASN A 28 -13.64 -22.65 -2.60
C ASN A 28 -12.48 -22.50 -1.60
N THR A 29 -12.72 -22.78 -0.32
CA THR A 29 -11.69 -22.83 0.72
C THR A 29 -11.01 -24.18 0.61
N ASP A 30 -10.04 -24.29 -0.30
CA ASP A 30 -9.11 -25.42 -0.36
C ASP A 30 -8.36 -25.53 0.98
N GLY A 31 -8.94 -26.20 1.97
CA GLY A 31 -8.28 -26.56 3.23
C GLY A 31 -7.80 -25.40 4.12
N PHE A 32 -8.16 -24.14 3.82
CA PHE A 32 -7.76 -23.00 4.65
C PHE A 32 -8.66 -22.89 5.88
N ASP A 33 -8.07 -23.14 7.06
CA ASP A 33 -8.77 -23.03 8.33
C ASP A 33 -8.97 -21.56 8.73
N THR A 34 -10.17 -21.05 8.49
CA THR A 34 -10.55 -19.68 8.86
C THR A 34 -10.68 -19.46 10.37
N SER A 35 -10.61 -20.52 11.18
CA SER A 35 -10.61 -20.43 12.65
C SER A 35 -9.21 -20.34 13.25
N ALA A 36 -8.16 -20.65 12.47
CA ALA A 36 -6.79 -20.57 12.91
C ALA A 36 -6.34 -19.11 13.12
N ALA A 37 -5.44 -18.91 14.08
CA ALA A 37 -4.92 -17.58 14.40
C ALA A 37 -3.99 -17.07 13.29
N ILE A 38 -4.23 -15.84 12.82
CA ILE A 38 -3.34 -15.15 11.88
C ILE A 38 -2.03 -14.82 12.58
N LYS A 39 -0.91 -15.16 11.94
CA LYS A 39 0.42 -14.84 12.43
C LYS A 39 0.90 -13.53 11.83
N VAL A 40 1.00 -12.51 12.68
CA VAL A 40 1.40 -11.16 12.25
C VAL A 40 2.92 -11.07 12.15
N TYR A 41 3.40 -10.61 11.01
CA TYR A 41 4.76 -10.20 10.78
C TYR A 41 4.84 -8.67 10.80
N THR A 42 5.84 -8.14 11.48
CA THR A 42 6.10 -6.70 11.57
C THR A 42 7.58 -6.41 11.35
N ARG A 43 7.91 -5.13 11.19
CA ARG A 43 9.26 -4.61 11.12
C ARG A 43 9.63 -3.93 12.43
N ASP A 44 10.92 -3.75 12.67
CA ASP A 44 11.44 -2.93 13.76
C ASP A 44 10.90 -1.48 13.70
N THR A 45 10.93 -0.77 14.83
CA THR A 45 10.38 0.60 14.96
C THR A 45 11.18 1.67 14.21
N THR A 46 12.37 1.33 13.68
CA THR A 46 13.17 2.24 12.85
C THR A 46 12.87 2.09 11.36
N SER A 47 12.03 1.12 10.98
CA SER A 47 11.68 0.84 9.60
C SER A 47 10.80 1.94 8.99
N GLY A 48 11.29 2.57 7.92
CA GLY A 48 10.47 3.49 7.13
C GLY A 48 9.23 2.84 6.51
N THR A 49 9.27 1.54 6.18
CA THR A 49 8.09 0.82 5.66
C THR A 49 7.04 0.62 6.74
N ARG A 50 7.46 0.38 8.00
CA ARG A 50 6.55 0.32 9.16
C ARG A 50 5.81 1.62 9.37
N ASP A 51 6.55 2.72 9.40
CA ASP A 51 5.96 4.06 9.52
C ASP A 51 4.96 4.30 8.38
N ALA A 52 5.37 4.11 7.13
CA ALA A 52 4.48 4.31 5.97
C ALA A 52 3.19 3.47 6.07
N PHE A 53 3.30 2.20 6.47
CA PHE A 53 2.16 1.31 6.61
C PHE A 53 1.23 1.74 7.75
N PHE A 54 1.73 1.85 8.99
CA PHE A 54 0.90 2.16 10.15
C PHE A 54 0.32 3.57 10.09
N SER A 55 1.09 4.55 9.61
CA SER A 55 0.57 5.89 9.34
C SER A 55 -0.53 5.86 8.26
N GLY A 56 -0.34 5.08 7.20
CA GLY A 56 -1.28 4.95 6.09
C GLY A 56 -2.60 4.24 6.45
N ILE A 57 -2.56 3.23 7.33
CA ILE A 57 -3.78 2.55 7.82
C ILE A 57 -4.42 3.26 9.02
N GLY A 58 -3.89 4.40 9.46
CA GLY A 58 -4.42 5.17 10.59
C GLY A 58 -4.11 4.60 11.98
N PHE A 59 -3.14 3.69 12.09
CA PHE A 59 -2.75 3.05 13.35
C PHE A 59 -1.42 3.61 13.91
N LYS A 60 -1.40 4.92 14.17
CA LYS A 60 -0.17 5.66 14.50
C LYS A 60 0.54 5.20 15.77
N ASP A 61 -0.17 4.70 16.76
CA ASP A 61 0.42 4.18 18.01
C ASP A 61 1.39 3.01 17.76
N ALA A 62 1.19 2.28 16.65
CA ALA A 62 2.05 1.18 16.25
C ALA A 62 3.27 1.64 15.42
N VAL A 63 3.44 2.93 15.11
CA VAL A 63 4.60 3.40 14.32
C VAL A 63 5.89 3.22 15.12
N SER A 64 5.93 3.73 16.35
CA SER A 64 7.14 3.77 17.19
C SER A 64 7.10 2.79 18.37
N SER A 65 6.04 2.00 18.53
CA SER A 65 5.88 1.06 19.64
C SER A 65 5.21 -0.25 19.20
N ASN A 66 5.59 -1.35 19.86
CA ASN A 66 4.97 -2.66 19.71
C ASN A 66 3.82 -2.92 20.71
N GLU A 67 3.57 -2.01 21.67
CA GLU A 67 2.61 -2.23 22.77
C GLU A 67 1.17 -2.49 22.31
N LYS A 68 0.77 -1.94 21.15
CA LYS A 68 -0.57 -2.11 20.59
C LYS A 68 -0.68 -3.27 19.61
N LEU A 69 0.43 -3.95 19.31
CA LEU A 69 0.42 -5.12 18.42
C LEU A 69 -0.12 -6.34 19.16
N VAL A 70 -0.67 -7.28 18.39
CA VAL A 70 -1.07 -8.60 18.90
C VAL A 70 0.13 -9.33 19.48
N THR A 71 -0.07 -10.13 20.52
CA THR A 71 1.02 -10.96 21.05
C THR A 71 1.44 -12.03 20.03
N GLY A 72 2.69 -12.50 20.12
CA GLY A 72 3.20 -13.55 19.23
C GLY A 72 3.51 -13.09 17.80
N PHE A 73 3.61 -11.78 17.55
CA PHE A 73 4.12 -11.27 16.28
C PHE A 73 5.56 -11.73 16.01
N VAL A 74 5.93 -11.80 14.74
CA VAL A 74 7.30 -12.03 14.29
C VAL A 74 7.88 -10.71 13.78
N GLU A 75 8.99 -10.26 14.36
CA GLU A 75 9.72 -9.09 13.86
C GLU A 75 10.79 -9.54 12.85
N VAL A 76 10.89 -8.83 11.73
CA VAL A 76 11.87 -9.08 10.67
C VAL A 76 12.59 -7.80 10.24
N ASP A 77 13.76 -7.93 9.62
CA ASP A 77 14.71 -6.83 9.37
C ASP A 77 14.54 -6.13 8.00
N GLY A 78 13.75 -6.69 7.08
CA GLY A 78 13.70 -6.19 5.70
C GLY A 78 12.49 -6.66 4.91
N ASN A 79 12.23 -6.01 3.78
CA ASN A 79 11.20 -6.44 2.83
C ASN A 79 11.44 -7.87 2.32
N GLY A 80 12.71 -8.25 2.09
CA GLY A 80 13.08 -9.59 1.66
C GLY A 80 12.72 -10.65 2.70
N THR A 81 13.16 -10.46 3.94
CA THR A 81 12.87 -11.37 5.06
C THR A 81 11.38 -11.44 5.39
N MET A 82 10.68 -10.30 5.34
CA MET A 82 9.22 -10.23 5.46
C MET A 82 8.54 -11.10 4.41
N ARG A 83 8.88 -10.91 3.14
CA ARG A 83 8.27 -11.66 2.03
C ARG A 83 8.55 -13.14 2.14
N SER A 84 9.80 -13.54 2.39
CA SER A 84 10.15 -14.96 2.55
C SER A 84 9.48 -15.60 3.76
N GLY A 85 9.39 -14.86 4.88
CA GLY A 85 8.74 -15.31 6.10
C GLY A 85 7.24 -15.53 5.92
N VAL A 86 6.55 -14.61 5.23
CA VAL A 86 5.12 -14.73 4.90
C VAL A 86 4.89 -15.81 3.84
N ALA A 87 5.74 -15.92 2.82
CA ALA A 87 5.61 -16.95 1.79
C ALA A 87 5.70 -18.39 2.35
N GLY A 88 6.48 -18.58 3.43
CA GLY A 88 6.62 -19.86 4.13
C GLY A 88 5.58 -20.10 5.23
N ASP A 89 4.66 -19.18 5.46
CA ASP A 89 3.67 -19.25 6.55
C ASP A 89 2.26 -19.04 5.99
N THR A 90 1.49 -20.12 5.84
CA THR A 90 0.13 -20.09 5.30
C THR A 90 -0.82 -19.14 6.04
N LEU A 91 -0.58 -18.88 7.33
CA LEU A 91 -1.37 -17.96 8.16
C LEU A 91 -0.67 -16.61 8.38
N GLY A 92 0.47 -16.39 7.71
CA GLY A 92 1.29 -15.19 7.82
C GLY A 92 0.66 -13.98 7.13
N ILE A 93 0.68 -12.84 7.81
CA ILE A 93 0.36 -11.54 7.19
C ILE A 93 1.43 -10.51 7.53
N GLY A 94 1.78 -9.67 6.58
CA GLY A 94 2.75 -8.61 6.76
C GLY A 94 2.60 -7.51 5.71
N TYR A 95 3.57 -6.60 5.66
CA TYR A 95 3.58 -5.47 4.74
C TYR A 95 4.98 -5.29 4.14
N VAL A 96 5.03 -4.96 2.85
CA VAL A 96 6.29 -4.72 2.12
C VAL A 96 6.14 -3.50 1.22
N SER A 97 7.27 -2.89 0.86
CA SER A 97 7.29 -1.90 -0.23
C SER A 97 6.79 -2.53 -1.53
N LEU A 98 5.98 -1.80 -2.30
CA LEU A 98 5.39 -2.30 -3.55
C LEU A 98 6.46 -2.78 -4.55
N SER A 99 7.62 -2.12 -4.60
CA SER A 99 8.76 -2.51 -5.43
C SER A 99 9.39 -3.85 -5.05
N SER A 100 9.07 -4.39 -3.86
CA SER A 100 9.56 -5.69 -3.38
C SER A 100 8.55 -6.82 -3.55
N LEU A 101 7.35 -6.53 -4.07
CA LEU A 101 6.30 -7.51 -4.34
C LEU A 101 6.72 -8.45 -5.49
N ASN A 102 6.40 -9.72 -5.36
CA ASN A 102 6.56 -10.72 -6.41
C ASN A 102 5.51 -11.83 -6.23
N ASP A 103 5.58 -12.86 -7.06
CA ASP A 103 4.58 -13.94 -7.09
C ASP A 103 4.65 -14.92 -5.92
N THR A 104 5.61 -14.78 -4.99
CA THR A 104 5.72 -15.69 -3.83
C THR A 104 4.77 -15.32 -2.68
N VAL A 105 4.11 -14.17 -2.77
CA VAL A 105 3.13 -13.70 -1.77
C VAL A 105 1.91 -13.16 -2.47
N LYS A 106 0.74 -13.28 -1.84
CA LYS A 106 -0.52 -12.75 -2.37
C LYS A 106 -0.73 -11.31 -1.88
N PRO A 107 -0.73 -10.29 -2.75
CA PRO A 107 -1.07 -8.93 -2.35
C PRO A 107 -2.55 -8.82 -1.99
N LEU A 108 -2.85 -8.05 -0.95
CA LEU A 108 -4.22 -7.67 -0.59
C LEU A 108 -4.55 -6.28 -1.13
N MET A 109 -5.83 -6.05 -1.40
CA MET A 109 -6.33 -4.72 -1.75
C MET A 109 -6.49 -3.87 -0.49
N PHE A 110 -6.22 -2.57 -0.61
CA PHE A 110 -6.52 -1.60 0.43
C PHE A 110 -7.67 -0.72 -0.03
N ASN A 111 -8.75 -0.64 0.76
CA ASN A 111 -9.99 0.07 0.39
C ASN A 111 -10.54 -0.31 -1.00
N GLY A 112 -10.41 -1.59 -1.38
CA GLY A 112 -10.85 -2.10 -2.69
C GLY A 112 -9.93 -1.77 -3.86
N VAL A 113 -8.79 -1.11 -3.62
CA VAL A 113 -7.80 -0.76 -4.66
C VAL A 113 -6.58 -1.66 -4.55
N ALA A 114 -6.17 -2.25 -5.66
CA ALA A 114 -4.95 -3.06 -5.74
C ALA A 114 -3.69 -2.17 -5.67
N GLY A 115 -2.70 -2.58 -4.88
CA GLY A 115 -1.38 -1.96 -4.88
C GLY A 115 -0.67 -2.22 -6.20
N SER A 116 -0.63 -1.22 -7.09
CA SER A 116 0.01 -1.32 -8.40
C SER A 116 0.66 0.01 -8.78
N VAL A 117 1.67 -0.02 -9.66
CA VAL A 117 2.32 1.20 -10.18
C VAL A 117 1.30 2.14 -10.82
N ALA A 118 0.33 1.60 -11.57
CA ALA A 118 -0.74 2.39 -12.19
C ALA A 118 -1.60 3.11 -11.13
N ASN A 119 -2.05 2.39 -10.09
CA ASN A 119 -2.91 2.96 -9.04
C ASN A 119 -2.15 3.93 -8.12
N VAL A 120 -0.85 3.74 -7.95
CA VAL A 120 0.02 4.70 -7.27
C VAL A 120 0.14 5.98 -8.10
N ASN A 121 0.45 5.87 -9.39
CA ASN A 121 0.64 7.03 -10.28
C ASN A 121 -0.65 7.85 -10.50
N ASN A 122 -1.81 7.20 -10.55
CA ASN A 122 -3.10 7.88 -10.74
C ASN A 122 -3.77 8.37 -9.43
N ASN A 123 -3.09 8.24 -8.29
CA ASN A 123 -3.60 8.64 -6.97
C ASN A 123 -4.82 7.88 -6.44
N THR A 124 -5.06 6.64 -6.87
CA THR A 124 -6.15 5.81 -6.33
C THR A 124 -5.72 4.86 -5.22
N TYR A 125 -4.44 4.49 -5.14
CA TYR A 125 -3.94 3.65 -4.05
C TYR A 125 -3.40 4.51 -2.91
N ASP A 126 -4.07 4.45 -1.75
CA ASP A 126 -3.81 5.36 -0.63
C ASP A 126 -2.61 5.00 0.25
N LEU A 127 -2.17 3.72 0.25
CA LEU A 127 -0.97 3.30 1.01
C LEU A 127 0.31 3.64 0.25
N LYS A 128 0.59 4.94 0.13
CA LYS A 128 1.78 5.49 -0.49
C LYS A 128 2.20 6.79 0.20
N ARG A 129 3.45 7.19 -0.01
CA ARG A 129 3.96 8.49 0.44
C ARG A 129 4.97 9.05 -0.58
N PRO A 130 5.05 10.37 -0.73
CA PRO A 130 6.09 10.97 -1.56
C PRO A 130 7.45 10.84 -0.89
N PHE A 131 8.51 10.73 -1.70
CA PHE A 131 9.88 10.95 -1.25
C PHE A 131 10.24 12.39 -1.55
N MET A 132 10.49 13.16 -0.50
CA MET A 132 10.69 14.61 -0.59
C MET A 132 12.17 14.93 -0.52
N PHE A 133 12.63 15.82 -1.42
CA PHE A 133 13.86 16.55 -1.19
C PHE A 133 13.58 17.72 -0.25
N VAL A 134 14.51 17.99 0.65
CA VAL A 134 14.50 19.20 1.48
C VAL A 134 15.77 19.95 1.14
N THR A 135 15.62 21.10 0.48
CA THR A 135 16.73 21.99 0.11
C THR A 135 16.67 23.25 0.95
N ARG A 136 17.74 24.05 0.90
CA ARG A 136 17.74 25.39 1.48
C ARG A 136 16.64 26.23 0.83
N TYR A 137 16.06 27.13 1.62
CA TYR A 137 15.13 28.13 1.13
C TYR A 137 15.87 29.13 0.22
N GLU A 138 15.25 29.53 -0.91
CA GLU A 138 15.92 30.31 -1.95
C GLU A 138 16.39 31.69 -1.47
N ASP A 139 15.70 32.31 -0.51
CA ASP A 139 16.08 33.62 0.06
C ASP A 139 16.84 33.50 1.39
N SER A 140 17.47 32.35 1.66
CA SER A 140 18.30 32.19 2.85
C SER A 140 19.50 33.13 2.79
N THR A 141 19.69 33.93 3.85
CA THR A 141 20.82 34.87 3.98
C THR A 141 22.09 34.22 4.52
N GLU A 142 22.04 32.94 4.86
CA GLU A 142 23.24 32.17 5.16
C GLU A 142 23.88 31.77 3.83
N GLU A 143 25.12 32.16 3.60
CA GLU A 143 25.82 31.87 2.34
C GLU A 143 26.38 30.43 2.41
N PRO A 144 25.85 29.45 1.65
CA PRO A 144 26.70 28.35 1.22
C PRO A 144 27.76 28.92 0.26
N ALA A 145 28.87 28.21 0.04
CA ALA A 145 29.69 28.55 -1.13
C ALA A 145 28.79 28.44 -2.37
N ASP A 146 28.80 29.45 -3.25
CA ASP A 146 27.94 29.53 -4.46
C ASP A 146 27.92 28.21 -5.25
N ASP A 147 29.07 27.54 -5.30
CA ASP A 147 29.25 26.25 -5.96
C ASP A 147 28.39 25.12 -5.36
N ILE A 148 28.16 25.11 -4.05
CA ILE A 148 27.35 24.09 -3.37
C ILE A 148 25.87 24.25 -3.75
N GLU A 149 25.35 25.47 -3.78
CA GLU A 149 23.97 25.74 -4.17
C GLU A 149 23.75 25.38 -5.65
N ALA A 150 24.72 25.71 -6.51
CA ALA A 150 24.69 25.31 -7.92
C ALA A 150 24.67 23.78 -8.08
N LEU A 151 25.48 23.04 -7.31
CA LEU A 151 25.49 21.57 -7.32
C LEU A 151 24.16 20.98 -6.85
N VAL A 152 23.54 21.53 -5.80
CA VAL A 152 22.23 21.07 -5.32
C VAL A 152 21.16 21.28 -6.39
N ARG A 153 21.12 22.46 -7.01
CA ARG A 153 20.17 22.76 -8.09
C ARG A 153 20.38 21.86 -9.30
N ALA A 154 21.64 21.62 -9.70
CA ALA A 154 21.97 20.70 -10.77
C ALA A 154 21.50 19.26 -10.47
N PHE A 155 21.69 18.78 -9.23
CA PHE A 155 21.23 17.45 -8.82
C PHE A 155 19.69 17.34 -8.85
N VAL A 156 18.98 18.33 -8.31
CA VAL A 156 17.50 18.35 -8.36
C VAL A 156 17.02 18.41 -9.80
N ALA A 157 17.64 19.24 -10.65
CA ALA A 157 17.30 19.33 -12.08
C ALA A 157 17.55 17.99 -12.81
N PHE A 158 18.70 17.36 -12.58
CA PHE A 158 19.01 16.03 -13.11
C PHE A 158 17.97 14.99 -12.69
N SER A 159 17.54 15.00 -11.42
CA SER A 159 16.53 14.03 -10.93
C SER A 159 15.19 14.09 -11.66
N GLN A 160 14.90 15.21 -12.35
CA GLN A 160 13.68 15.42 -13.12
C GLN A 160 13.81 15.02 -14.60
N THR A 161 15.02 14.72 -15.09
CA THR A 161 15.25 14.28 -16.48
C THR A 161 14.83 12.83 -16.71
N GLN A 162 14.77 12.40 -17.97
CA GLN A 162 14.52 10.99 -18.30
C GLN A 162 15.52 10.05 -17.60
N GLU A 163 16.80 10.40 -17.59
CA GLU A 163 17.88 9.61 -16.98
C GLU A 163 17.78 9.61 -15.45
N GLY A 164 17.53 10.76 -14.83
CA GLY A 164 17.34 10.84 -13.38
C GLY A 164 16.12 10.05 -12.92
N LYS A 165 15.01 10.17 -13.65
CA LYS A 165 13.79 9.40 -13.38
C LYS A 165 14.00 7.89 -13.58
N ALA A 166 14.73 7.48 -14.62
CA ALA A 166 15.10 6.08 -14.83
C ALA A 166 15.98 5.54 -13.70
N ALA A 167 16.93 6.35 -13.21
CA ALA A 167 17.74 5.99 -12.05
C ALA A 167 16.88 5.78 -10.80
N ILE A 168 15.90 6.66 -10.54
CA ILE A 168 14.96 6.51 -9.42
C ILE A 168 14.11 5.23 -9.57
N GLN A 169 13.57 4.96 -10.77
CA GLN A 169 12.81 3.74 -11.04
C GLN A 169 13.65 2.48 -10.81
N SER A 170 14.94 2.49 -11.16
CA SER A 170 15.85 1.35 -10.94
C SER A 170 16.02 0.99 -9.45
N GLN A 171 15.79 1.95 -8.55
CA GLN A 171 15.83 1.76 -7.10
C GLN A 171 14.44 1.54 -6.49
N GLY A 172 13.43 1.28 -7.32
CA GLY A 172 12.07 0.98 -6.90
C GLY A 172 11.20 2.20 -6.61
N GLY A 173 11.63 3.41 -7.00
CA GLY A 173 10.76 4.59 -6.98
C GLY A 173 9.66 4.48 -8.03
N ILE A 174 8.48 4.96 -7.70
CA ILE A 174 7.30 4.88 -8.57
C ILE A 174 7.00 6.28 -9.11
N LEU A 175 7.27 6.46 -10.40
CA LEU A 175 7.03 7.69 -11.14
C LEU A 175 6.87 7.38 -12.62
N GLU A 176 6.40 8.35 -13.39
CA GLU A 176 6.23 8.27 -14.84
C GLU A 176 7.40 8.97 -15.56
N ILE A 177 7.93 8.31 -16.62
CA ILE A 177 8.84 8.91 -17.58
C ILE A 177 8.04 9.22 -18.84
N ARG A 178 7.98 10.50 -19.22
CA ARG A 178 7.24 10.98 -20.38
C ARG A 178 8.21 11.34 -21.50
N ALA A 179 7.78 11.17 -22.75
CA ALA A 179 8.57 11.62 -23.91
C ALA A 179 8.83 13.14 -23.92
N THR A 180 8.00 13.91 -23.20
CA THR A 180 8.16 15.37 -23.02
C THR A 180 9.13 15.74 -21.91
N ASP A 181 9.60 14.78 -21.11
CA ASP A 181 10.62 15.04 -20.10
C ASP A 181 11.95 15.35 -20.82
N LYS A 182 12.67 16.36 -20.32
CA LYS A 182 13.99 16.72 -20.83
C LYS A 182 14.99 15.59 -20.56
N THR A 183 15.97 15.44 -21.45
CA THR A 183 17.18 14.65 -21.21
C THR A 183 18.20 15.48 -20.43
N TRP A 184 19.25 14.84 -19.91
CA TRP A 184 20.34 15.56 -19.26
C TRP A 184 21.07 16.49 -20.25
N ASP A 185 21.19 16.07 -21.50
CA ASP A 185 21.83 16.87 -22.55
C ASP A 185 21.04 18.14 -22.90
N ASP A 186 19.74 18.19 -22.61
CA ASP A 186 18.89 19.37 -22.84
C ASP A 186 19.07 20.48 -21.78
N ILE A 187 19.70 20.19 -20.64
CA ILE A 187 19.70 21.11 -19.47
C ILE A 187 21.05 21.34 -18.81
N LYS A 188 22.09 20.58 -19.17
CA LYS A 188 23.41 20.65 -18.53
C LYS A 188 24.31 21.76 -19.06
#